data_AF-K0IGN7-F1
#
_entry.id   AF-K0IGN7-F1
#
_cell.length_a   1.000
_cell.length_b   1.000
_cell.length_c   1.000
_cell.angle_alpha   90.00
_cell.angle_beta   90.00
_cell.angle_gamma   90.00
#
_symmetry.space_group_name_H-M   'P 1'
#
loop_
_entity.id
_entity.type
_entity.pdbx_description
1 polymer ?
#
loop_
_entity_poly.entity_id
_entity_poly.type
_entity_poly.pdbx_seq_one_letter_code
_entity_poly.pdbx_strand_id
1 'polypeptide(L)'
;MVTDEDHSRHVSKREHIAKHLGARKIEFIATTIIGVVFAVSFAHLEYYYIKDPALQISNGEVLVTDSNFDRSRETEPIIGNMYQYHLFPMLFIFVLISFAALWDDMSFKLLGRHKRIKAMFIGFANLITAIVVEDFAWFVNRWAVPLESDPKGGLLMQWTDWTSMHMGAIDFGSFVVPTWYLIAVALAALAYYGGFRKHDRLR
;
A
#
# COMPACT_ATOMS: atom_id res chain seq x y z
N MET A 1 -43.77 31.09 19.83
CA MET A 1 -43.02 31.48 18.63
C MET A 1 -41.59 30.98 18.80
N VAL A 2 -41.33 29.76 18.34
CA VAL A 2 -39.97 29.24 18.16
C VAL A 2 -39.52 29.82 16.83
N THR A 3 -38.59 30.77 16.89
CA THR A 3 -38.31 31.74 15.83
C THR A 3 -37.50 31.12 14.69
N ASP A 4 -37.83 31.51 13.46
CA ASP A 4 -37.14 31.11 12.20
C ASP A 4 -35.61 31.25 12.24
N GLU A 5 -35.08 32.09 13.13
CA GLU A 5 -33.64 32.25 13.36
C GLU A 5 -32.95 30.96 13.84
N ASP A 6 -33.59 30.19 14.72
CA ASP A 6 -33.02 28.95 15.26
C ASP A 6 -33.05 27.84 14.20
N HIS A 7 -34.07 27.86 13.35
CA HIS A 7 -34.18 26.95 12.21
C HIS A 7 -33.13 27.25 11.14
N SER A 8 -32.91 28.52 10.80
CA SER A 8 -31.88 28.96 9.83
C SER A 8 -30.46 28.68 10.32
N ARG A 9 -30.17 28.88 11.62
CA ARG A 9 -28.88 28.53 12.25
C ARG A 9 -28.64 27.02 12.23
N HIS A 10 -29.67 26.21 12.46
CA HIS A 10 -29.56 24.76 12.38
C HIS A 10 -29.31 24.25 10.96
N VAL A 11 -29.93 24.86 9.95
CA VAL A 11 -29.69 24.55 8.53
C VAL A 11 -28.26 24.96 8.13
N SER A 12 -27.83 26.17 8.49
CA SER A 12 -26.47 26.68 8.26
C SER A 12 -25.39 25.81 8.91
N LYS A 13 -25.59 25.37 10.16
CA LYS A 13 -24.69 24.40 10.83
C LYS A 13 -24.65 23.06 10.09
N ARG A 14 -25.80 22.54 9.63
CA ARG A 14 -25.84 21.27 8.89
C ARG A 14 -25.13 21.34 7.55
N GLU A 15 -25.30 22.43 6.80
CA GLU A 15 -24.56 22.66 5.55
C GLU A 15 -23.06 22.80 5.77
N HIS A 16 -22.65 23.53 6.82
CA HIS A 16 -21.22 23.69 7.14
C HIS A 16 -20.58 22.35 7.55
N ILE A 17 -21.31 21.51 8.28
CA ILE A 17 -20.89 20.15 8.63
C ILE A 17 -20.82 19.26 7.37
N ALA A 18 -21.82 19.33 6.49
CA ALA A 18 -21.84 18.56 5.25
C ALA A 18 -20.68 18.94 4.32
N LYS A 19 -20.36 20.24 4.19
CA LYS A 19 -19.23 20.74 3.41
C LYS A 19 -17.89 20.27 3.99
N HIS A 20 -17.72 20.30 5.31
CA HIS A 20 -16.53 19.75 5.98
C HIS A 20 -16.42 18.23 5.88
N LEU A 21 -17.53 17.49 5.82
CA LEU A 21 -17.52 16.05 5.59
C LEU A 21 -17.21 15.72 4.13
N GLY A 22 -17.68 16.54 3.17
CA GLY A 22 -17.37 16.42 1.76
C GLY A 22 -15.89 16.65 1.46
N ALA A 23 -15.30 17.73 1.98
CA ALA A 23 -13.87 18.02 1.83
C ALA A 23 -12.99 16.88 2.36
N ARG A 24 -13.33 16.33 3.53
CA ARG A 24 -12.60 15.19 4.11
C ARG A 24 -12.67 13.91 3.27
N LYS A 25 -13.81 13.60 2.67
CA LYS A 25 -13.91 12.48 1.73
C LYS A 25 -12.95 12.63 0.55
N ILE A 26 -12.82 13.85 0.03
CA ILE A 26 -11.91 14.14 -1.08
C ILE A 26 -10.45 13.94 -0.64
N GLU A 27 -10.07 14.42 0.55
CA GLU A 27 -8.72 14.22 1.11
C GLU A 27 -8.39 12.72 1.28
N PHE A 28 -9.33 11.92 1.78
CA PHE A 28 -9.14 10.48 1.90
C PHE A 28 -8.94 9.81 0.54
N ILE A 29 -9.83 10.09 -0.43
CA ILE A 29 -9.74 9.52 -1.78
C ILE A 29 -8.43 9.95 -2.45
N ALA A 30 -8.05 11.22 -2.33
CA ALA A 30 -6.80 11.73 -2.87
C ALA A 30 -5.60 11.00 -2.27
N THR A 31 -5.60 10.75 -0.96
CA THR A 31 -4.53 10.01 -0.28
C THR A 31 -4.42 8.58 -0.78
N THR A 32 -5.55 7.89 -0.95
CA THR A 32 -5.57 6.53 -1.51
C THR A 32 -5.04 6.53 -2.96
N ILE A 33 -5.46 7.49 -3.79
CA ILE A 33 -4.98 7.61 -5.19
C ILE A 33 -3.48 7.87 -5.22
N ILE A 34 -2.97 8.80 -4.42
CA ILE A 34 -1.54 9.09 -4.32
C ILE A 34 -0.78 7.83 -3.87
N GLY A 35 -1.30 7.12 -2.86
CA GLY A 35 -0.73 5.85 -2.40
C GLY A 35 -0.62 4.82 -3.52
N VAL A 36 -1.68 4.64 -4.32
CA VAL A 36 -1.66 3.74 -5.49
C VAL A 36 -0.63 4.17 -6.53
N VAL A 37 -0.54 5.47 -6.85
CA VAL A 37 0.43 5.98 -7.83
C VAL A 37 1.87 5.72 -7.36
N PHE A 38 2.16 5.99 -6.09
CA PHE A 38 3.48 5.70 -5.52
C PHE A 38 3.77 4.21 -5.51
N ALA A 39 2.81 3.36 -5.11
CA ALA A 39 2.96 1.91 -5.10
C ALA A 39 3.30 1.37 -6.51
N VAL A 40 2.57 1.77 -7.54
CA VAL A 40 2.85 1.37 -8.92
C VAL A 40 4.21 1.88 -9.41
N SER A 41 4.57 3.13 -9.04
CA SER A 41 5.87 3.71 -9.42
C SER A 41 7.03 2.97 -8.74
N PHE A 42 6.88 2.61 -7.47
CA PHE A 42 7.87 1.82 -6.73
C PHE A 42 8.01 0.43 -7.31
N ALA A 43 6.91 -0.26 -7.60
CA ALA A 43 6.93 -1.57 -8.23
C ALA A 43 7.63 -1.55 -9.61
N HIS A 44 7.43 -0.47 -10.38
CA HIS A 44 8.13 -0.26 -11.64
C HIS A 44 9.63 0.00 -11.42
N LEU A 45 9.99 0.88 -10.48
CA LEU A 45 11.39 1.12 -10.14
C LEU A 45 12.07 -0.16 -9.65
N GLU A 46 11.36 -0.95 -8.85
CA GLU A 46 11.88 -2.20 -8.31
C GLU A 46 12.12 -3.21 -9.41
N TYR A 47 11.09 -3.53 -10.21
CA TYR A 47 11.19 -4.53 -11.26
C TYR A 47 12.31 -4.22 -12.27
N TYR A 48 12.44 -2.96 -12.72
CA TYR A 48 13.36 -2.61 -13.80
C TYR A 48 14.73 -2.11 -13.34
N TYR A 49 14.85 -1.51 -12.16
CA TYR A 49 16.05 -0.76 -11.76
C TYR A 49 16.66 -1.20 -10.44
N ILE A 50 15.90 -1.77 -9.51
CA ILE A 50 16.43 -2.30 -8.26
C ILE A 50 16.76 -3.77 -8.47
N LYS A 51 18.04 -4.05 -8.71
CA LYS A 51 18.54 -5.42 -8.86
C LYS A 51 18.25 -6.20 -7.57
N ASP A 52 17.28 -7.10 -7.63
CA ASP A 52 17.02 -8.09 -6.60
C ASP A 52 18.07 -9.23 -6.73
N PRO A 53 18.98 -9.42 -5.74
CA PRO A 53 19.92 -10.55 -5.77
C PRO A 53 19.25 -11.93 -5.63
N ALA A 54 18.01 -12.03 -5.15
CA ALA A 54 17.20 -13.26 -5.14
C ALA A 54 16.64 -13.61 -6.53
N LEU A 55 16.68 -12.67 -7.48
CA LEU A 55 16.38 -12.97 -8.87
C LEU A 55 17.54 -13.61 -9.62
N GLN A 56 18.79 -13.61 -9.11
CA GLN A 56 19.98 -13.93 -9.94
C GLN A 56 19.91 -13.27 -11.34
N ILE A 57 19.25 -12.11 -11.44
CA ILE A 57 19.22 -11.28 -12.64
C ILE A 57 20.51 -10.47 -12.64
N SER A 58 21.60 -11.20 -12.81
CA SER A 58 22.88 -10.71 -13.28
C SER A 58 23.58 -11.91 -13.91
N ASN A 59 23.13 -12.22 -15.13
CA ASN A 59 23.72 -13.14 -16.10
C ASN A 59 23.73 -14.61 -15.66
N GLY A 60 23.21 -15.51 -16.51
CA GLY A 60 23.48 -16.94 -16.36
C GLY A 60 24.97 -17.15 -16.13
N GLU A 61 25.34 -17.90 -15.08
CA GLU A 61 26.71 -18.02 -14.57
C GLU A 61 27.59 -16.85 -14.99
N VAL A 62 27.66 -15.76 -14.21
CA VAL A 62 28.85 -14.93 -14.31
C VAL A 62 30.02 -15.82 -13.90
N LEU A 63 30.60 -16.50 -14.89
CA LEU A 63 32.01 -16.84 -14.94
C LEU A 63 32.70 -15.48 -14.81
N VAL A 64 32.90 -15.07 -13.56
CA VAL A 64 33.68 -13.90 -13.19
C VAL A 64 35.11 -14.25 -13.60
N THR A 65 35.44 -14.00 -14.86
CA THR A 65 36.82 -13.99 -15.36
C THR A 65 37.57 -12.72 -14.94
N ASP A 66 36.92 -11.82 -14.20
CA ASP A 66 37.53 -10.56 -13.74
C ASP A 66 37.56 -10.49 -12.21
N SER A 67 38.75 -10.64 -11.63
CA SER A 67 39.01 -10.70 -10.18
C SER A 67 38.68 -9.41 -9.42
N ASN A 68 38.20 -8.37 -10.10
CA ASN A 68 37.89 -7.05 -9.54
C ASN A 68 36.39 -6.76 -9.38
N PHE A 69 35.50 -7.69 -9.72
CA PHE A 69 34.07 -7.49 -9.50
C PHE A 69 33.73 -7.67 -8.01
N ASP A 70 33.55 -6.55 -7.32
CA ASP A 70 33.28 -6.50 -5.88
C ASP A 70 31.87 -7.04 -5.57
N ARG A 71 31.82 -8.32 -5.16
CA ARG A 71 30.61 -9.01 -4.69
C ARG A 71 30.03 -8.42 -3.39
N SER A 72 30.68 -7.44 -2.74
CA SER A 72 30.22 -6.84 -1.48
C SER A 72 28.94 -6.00 -1.59
N ARG A 73 28.43 -5.77 -2.81
CA ARG A 73 27.21 -4.98 -3.08
C ARG A 73 25.94 -5.81 -3.26
N GLU A 74 26.03 -7.13 -3.22
CA GLU A 74 24.85 -7.98 -3.17
C GLU A 74 24.27 -7.90 -1.76
N THR A 75 23.19 -7.12 -1.61
CA THR A 75 22.51 -6.99 -0.33
C THR A 75 21.74 -8.28 -0.07
N GLU A 76 22.07 -9.00 1.00
CA GLU A 76 21.33 -10.21 1.34
C GLU A 76 19.89 -9.88 1.80
N PRO A 77 18.90 -10.73 1.49
CA PRO A 77 17.57 -10.57 2.04
C PRO A 77 17.61 -10.73 3.57
N ILE A 78 16.89 -9.89 4.29
CA ILE A 78 16.89 -9.86 5.75
C ILE A 78 15.94 -10.94 6.29
N ILE A 79 14.66 -10.90 5.87
CA ILE A 79 13.60 -11.81 6.30
C ILE A 79 12.67 -12.05 5.11
N GLY A 80 12.35 -13.33 4.81
CA GLY A 80 11.29 -13.68 3.86
C GLY A 80 11.48 -13.10 2.45
N ASN A 81 12.73 -12.99 1.98
CA ASN A 81 13.14 -12.33 0.72
C ASN A 81 12.95 -10.80 0.67
N MET A 82 12.67 -10.14 1.80
CA MET A 82 12.67 -8.68 1.88
C MET A 82 14.08 -8.12 2.03
N TYR A 83 14.39 -7.05 1.28
CA TYR A 83 15.64 -6.30 1.40
C TYR A 83 15.53 -5.08 2.31
N GLN A 84 16.67 -4.50 2.68
CA GLN A 84 16.71 -3.25 3.46
C GLN A 84 15.92 -2.12 2.80
N TYR A 85 15.90 -2.04 1.46
CA TYR A 85 15.15 -1.00 0.77
C TYR A 85 13.62 -1.14 0.96
N HIS A 86 13.11 -2.34 1.22
CA HIS A 86 11.69 -2.53 1.51
C HIS A 86 11.32 -1.87 2.85
N LEU A 87 12.19 -1.98 3.86
CA LEU A 87 11.92 -1.48 5.21
C LEU A 87 12.24 0.01 5.39
N PHE A 88 13.35 0.49 4.81
CA PHE A 88 13.86 1.83 5.11
C PHE A 88 13.29 2.91 4.18
N PRO A 89 13.52 2.91 2.86
CA PRO A 89 12.92 3.89 1.96
C PRO A 89 11.46 3.58 1.62
N MET A 90 11.12 2.35 1.22
CA MET A 90 9.78 2.07 0.67
C MET A 90 8.68 2.11 1.75
N LEU A 91 8.80 1.30 2.80
CA LEU A 91 7.81 1.27 3.88
C LEU A 91 7.67 2.64 4.57
N PHE A 92 8.77 3.37 4.75
CA PHE A 92 8.72 4.71 5.34
C PHE A 92 7.92 5.69 4.46
N ILE A 93 8.11 5.67 3.15
CA ILE A 93 7.34 6.49 2.21
C ILE A 93 5.87 6.06 2.21
N PHE A 94 5.57 4.77 2.22
CA PHE A 94 4.18 4.29 2.29
C PHE A 94 3.51 4.70 3.59
N VAL A 95 4.20 4.65 4.73
CA VAL A 95 3.68 5.17 5.99
C VAL A 95 3.43 6.68 5.89
N LEU A 96 4.38 7.45 5.37
CA LEU A 96 4.18 8.90 5.22
C LEU A 96 2.96 9.22 4.36
N ILE A 97 2.85 8.62 3.17
CA ILE A 97 1.73 8.90 2.25
C ILE A 97 0.41 8.42 2.87
N SER A 98 0.39 7.25 3.49
CA SER A 98 -0.85 6.67 4.06
C SER A 98 -1.42 7.49 5.22
N PHE A 99 -0.56 8.23 5.94
CA PHE A 99 -0.92 8.98 7.13
C PHE A 99 -0.80 10.50 6.99
N ALA A 100 -0.19 11.04 5.92
CA ALA A 100 0.09 12.47 5.78
C ALA A 100 -1.17 13.34 5.86
N ALA A 101 -2.21 13.02 5.10
CA ALA A 101 -3.48 13.74 5.14
C ALA A 101 -4.26 13.53 6.45
N LEU A 102 -3.84 12.57 7.27
CA LEU A 102 -4.48 12.16 8.53
C LEU A 102 -3.74 12.70 9.75
N TRP A 103 -2.59 13.33 9.53
CA TRP A 103 -1.72 13.80 10.59
C TRP A 103 -2.43 14.82 11.48
N ASP A 104 -3.16 15.76 10.91
CA ASP A 104 -3.92 16.76 11.67
C ASP A 104 -5.01 16.09 12.52
N ASP A 105 -5.70 15.09 11.96
CA ASP A 105 -6.73 14.33 12.67
C ASP A 105 -6.16 13.46 13.82
N MET A 106 -4.90 13.04 13.72
CA MET A 106 -4.21 12.24 14.72
C MET A 106 -3.49 13.07 15.80
N SER A 107 -2.89 14.19 15.42
CA SER A 107 -1.95 14.97 16.26
C SER A 107 -2.67 16.00 17.15
N PHE A 108 -3.69 16.69 16.66
CA PHE A 108 -4.34 17.75 17.43
C PHE A 108 -5.25 17.18 18.54
N LYS A 109 -4.98 17.55 19.80
CA LYS A 109 -5.78 17.14 21.00
C LYS A 109 -7.22 17.65 20.97
N LEU A 110 -7.51 18.63 20.12
CA LEU A 110 -8.84 19.20 19.91
C LEU A 110 -9.83 18.22 19.25
N LEU A 111 -9.33 17.18 18.57
CA LEU A 111 -10.16 16.19 17.92
C LEU A 111 -10.32 14.99 18.86
N GLY A 112 -11.56 14.78 19.34
CA GLY A 112 -11.87 13.74 20.33
C GLY A 112 -11.36 12.35 19.93
N ARG A 113 -11.07 11.51 20.93
CA ARG A 113 -10.48 10.16 20.81
C ARG A 113 -11.04 9.32 19.66
N HIS A 114 -12.34 9.46 19.39
CA HIS A 114 -13.03 8.76 18.32
C HIS A 114 -12.56 9.15 16.89
N LYS A 115 -12.27 10.43 16.63
CA LYS A 115 -11.76 10.89 15.33
C LYS A 115 -10.35 10.38 15.06
N ARG A 116 -9.49 10.38 16.09
CA ARG A 116 -8.13 9.83 16.02
C ARG A 116 -8.13 8.35 15.66
N ILE A 117 -9.01 7.57 16.30
CA ILE A 117 -9.15 6.15 16.00
C ILE A 117 -9.60 5.91 14.55
N LYS A 118 -10.58 6.68 14.06
CA LYS A 118 -11.01 6.60 12.65
C LYS A 118 -9.87 6.91 11.68
N ALA A 119 -9.13 7.98 11.93
CA ALA A 119 -7.96 8.37 11.12
C ALA A 119 -6.89 7.27 11.12
N MET A 120 -6.59 6.66 12.28
CA MET A 120 -5.66 5.54 12.35
C MET A 120 -6.14 4.33 11.52
N PHE A 121 -7.41 3.93 11.62
CA PHE A 121 -7.95 2.83 10.83
C PHE A 121 -7.84 3.09 9.32
N ILE A 122 -8.14 4.31 8.88
CA ILE A 122 -8.03 4.68 7.46
C ILE A 122 -6.55 4.69 7.02
N GLY A 123 -5.65 5.20 7.85
CA GLY A 123 -4.21 5.18 7.55
C GLY A 123 -3.66 3.76 7.40
N PHE A 124 -4.05 2.84 8.29
CA PHE A 124 -3.69 1.42 8.15
C PHE A 124 -4.31 0.79 6.90
N ALA A 125 -5.55 1.14 6.57
CA ALA A 125 -6.19 0.64 5.36
C ALA A 125 -5.46 1.10 4.09
N ASN A 126 -5.06 2.37 4.03
CA ASN A 126 -4.24 2.93 2.94
C ASN A 126 -2.89 2.24 2.86
N LEU A 127 -2.23 2.01 4.00
CA LEU A 127 -0.91 1.36 4.05
C LEU A 127 -0.96 -0.07 3.52
N ILE A 128 -1.92 -0.88 4.01
CA ILE A 128 -2.12 -2.25 3.52
C ILE A 128 -2.45 -2.25 2.03
N THR A 129 -3.29 -1.31 1.58
CA THR A 129 -3.63 -1.16 0.16
C THR A 129 -2.39 -0.86 -0.67
N ALA A 130 -1.53 0.08 -0.25
CA ALA A 130 -0.32 0.45 -0.96
C ALA A 130 0.66 -0.74 -1.08
N ILE A 131 0.86 -1.49 0.00
CA ILE A 131 1.72 -2.69 -0.01
C ILE A 131 1.21 -3.76 -0.97
N VAL A 132 -0.10 -4.05 -0.96
CA VAL A 132 -0.69 -5.05 -1.87
C VAL A 132 -0.61 -4.58 -3.33
N VAL A 133 -0.88 -3.30 -3.58
CA VAL A 133 -0.82 -2.73 -4.94
C VAL A 133 0.61 -2.74 -5.48
N GLU A 134 1.60 -2.44 -4.64
CA GLU A 134 3.01 -2.44 -5.02
C GLU A 134 3.44 -3.86 -5.44
N ASP A 135 3.29 -4.85 -4.56
CA ASP A 135 3.66 -6.25 -4.85
C ASP A 135 2.92 -6.76 -6.09
N PHE A 136 1.62 -6.47 -6.22
CA PHE A 136 0.86 -6.89 -7.40
C PHE A 136 1.34 -6.21 -8.68
N ALA A 137 1.60 -4.89 -8.64
CA ALA A 137 2.08 -4.14 -9.80
C ALA A 137 3.46 -4.62 -10.25
N TRP A 138 4.29 -5.12 -9.31
CA TRP A 138 5.58 -5.74 -9.63
C TRP A 138 5.36 -6.94 -10.55
N PHE A 139 4.43 -7.83 -10.21
CA PHE A 139 4.09 -8.98 -11.04
C PHE A 139 3.40 -8.61 -12.35
N VAL A 140 2.64 -7.51 -12.38
CA VAL A 140 2.08 -6.97 -13.63
C VAL A 140 3.20 -6.51 -14.56
N ASN A 141 4.26 -5.88 -14.06
CA ASN A 141 5.43 -5.54 -14.89
C ASN A 141 6.07 -6.80 -15.49
N ARG A 142 6.34 -7.83 -14.67
CA ARG A 142 6.82 -9.13 -15.16
C ARG A 142 5.94 -9.74 -16.23
N TRP A 143 4.63 -9.67 -16.05
CA TRP A 143 3.69 -10.32 -16.95
C TRP A 143 3.53 -9.55 -18.27
N ALA A 144 3.38 -8.23 -18.21
CA ALA A 144 3.02 -7.41 -19.37
C ALA A 144 4.23 -6.94 -20.18
N VAL A 145 5.33 -6.59 -19.50
CA VAL A 145 6.55 -6.06 -20.12
C VAL A 145 7.77 -6.66 -19.39
N PRO A 146 8.01 -7.98 -19.56
CA PRO A 146 9.08 -8.65 -18.84
C PRO A 146 10.46 -8.10 -19.20
N LEU A 147 11.37 -8.12 -18.22
CA LEU A 147 12.79 -8.05 -18.51
C LEU A 147 13.24 -9.30 -19.27
N GLU A 148 14.11 -9.14 -20.27
CA GLU A 148 14.67 -10.28 -21.03
C GLU A 148 15.41 -11.28 -20.14
N SER A 149 15.93 -10.80 -19.00
CA SER A 149 16.62 -11.61 -18.00
C SER A 149 15.69 -12.32 -17.02
N ASP A 150 14.38 -12.02 -17.00
CA ASP A 150 13.45 -12.65 -16.05
C ASP A 150 13.04 -14.05 -16.55
N PRO A 151 13.43 -15.13 -15.85
CA PRO A 151 13.11 -16.50 -16.26
C PRO A 151 11.60 -16.82 -16.18
N LYS A 152 10.82 -16.01 -15.46
CA LYS A 152 9.36 -16.09 -15.37
C LYS A 152 8.69 -14.96 -16.13
N GLY A 153 9.42 -14.27 -17.01
CA GLY A 153 8.88 -13.21 -17.85
C GLY A 153 7.67 -13.68 -18.65
N GLY A 154 6.62 -12.85 -18.70
CA GLY A 154 5.36 -13.22 -19.35
C GLY A 154 4.46 -14.14 -18.54
N LEU A 155 4.83 -14.47 -17.29
CA LEU A 155 3.98 -15.20 -16.34
C LEU A 155 3.59 -14.28 -15.18
N LEU A 156 2.30 -14.22 -14.89
CA LEU A 156 1.76 -13.55 -13.71
C LEU A 156 1.87 -14.52 -12.51
N MET A 157 2.42 -14.09 -11.37
CA MET A 157 2.53 -14.79 -10.07
C MET A 157 2.49 -16.33 -10.10
N GLN A 158 3.56 -16.97 -9.69
CA GLN A 158 3.77 -18.41 -9.75
C GLN A 158 3.98 -19.00 -8.34
N TRP A 159 3.74 -20.30 -8.20
CA TRP A 159 3.94 -21.04 -6.94
C TRP A 159 5.35 -20.91 -6.36
N THR A 160 6.34 -20.78 -7.23
CA THR A 160 7.76 -20.66 -6.88
C THR A 160 8.19 -19.21 -6.63
N ASP A 161 7.27 -18.25 -6.61
CA ASP A 161 7.59 -16.86 -6.26
C ASP A 161 7.61 -16.66 -4.74
N TRP A 162 8.46 -15.74 -4.27
CA TRP A 162 8.66 -15.45 -2.84
C TRP A 162 7.35 -15.15 -2.10
N THR A 163 6.45 -14.43 -2.77
CA THR A 163 5.13 -14.03 -2.27
C THR A 163 4.22 -15.25 -2.00
N SER A 164 4.40 -16.34 -2.74
CA SER A 164 3.59 -17.57 -2.68
C SER A 164 4.20 -18.66 -1.77
N MET A 165 5.51 -18.62 -1.52
CA MET A 165 6.23 -19.71 -0.83
C MET A 165 5.91 -19.81 0.67
N HIS A 166 5.62 -18.69 1.33
CA HIS A 166 5.55 -18.66 2.81
C HIS A 166 4.17 -19.00 3.38
N MET A 167 3.10 -18.50 2.77
CA MET A 167 1.71 -18.71 3.22
C MET A 167 0.87 -19.53 2.23
N GLY A 168 1.53 -20.13 1.24
CA GLY A 168 0.88 -20.79 0.11
C GLY A 168 0.16 -19.81 -0.81
N ALA A 169 -0.51 -20.37 -1.81
CA ALA A 169 -1.30 -19.64 -2.78
C ALA A 169 -2.53 -20.45 -3.20
N ILE A 170 -3.45 -19.81 -3.92
CA ILE A 170 -4.57 -20.47 -4.59
C ILE A 170 -4.25 -20.53 -6.08
N ASP A 171 -4.35 -21.72 -6.66
CA ASP A 171 -4.07 -21.96 -8.07
C ASP A 171 -5.28 -21.64 -8.96
N PHE A 172 -5.06 -20.84 -10.01
CA PHE A 172 -6.05 -20.52 -11.05
C PHE A 172 -5.62 -21.04 -12.43
N GLY A 173 -4.69 -22.00 -12.47
CA GLY A 173 -4.18 -22.67 -13.65
C GLY A 173 -3.03 -21.93 -14.33
N SER A 174 -3.25 -20.67 -14.71
CA SER A 174 -2.24 -19.84 -15.41
C SER A 174 -1.43 -18.94 -14.47
N PHE A 175 -1.95 -18.68 -13.28
CA PHE A 175 -1.32 -17.88 -12.23
C PHE A 175 -1.83 -18.35 -10.87
N VAL A 176 -1.15 -17.91 -9.81
CA VAL A 176 -1.55 -18.14 -8.43
C VAL A 176 -1.83 -16.83 -7.72
N VAL A 177 -2.72 -16.88 -6.72
CA VAL A 177 -2.96 -15.75 -5.81
C VAL A 177 -2.40 -16.11 -4.44
N PRO A 178 -1.37 -15.39 -3.95
CA PRO A 178 -0.81 -15.63 -2.62
C PRO A 178 -1.87 -15.50 -1.53
N THR A 179 -1.91 -16.44 -0.58
CA THR A 179 -2.95 -16.45 0.48
C THR A 179 -2.92 -15.16 1.30
N TRP A 180 -1.75 -14.55 1.48
CA TRP A 180 -1.60 -13.32 2.25
C TRP A 180 -2.31 -12.13 1.59
N TYR A 181 -2.50 -12.12 0.25
CA TYR A 181 -3.29 -11.10 -0.43
C TYR A 181 -4.73 -11.09 0.09
N LEU A 182 -5.32 -12.28 0.26
CA LEU A 182 -6.70 -12.41 0.75
C LEU A 182 -6.83 -11.88 2.17
N ILE A 183 -5.84 -12.17 3.02
CA ILE A 183 -5.78 -11.69 4.39
C ILE A 183 -5.61 -10.17 4.41
N ALA A 184 -4.68 -9.64 3.62
CA ALA A 184 -4.40 -8.20 3.53
C ALA A 184 -5.63 -7.42 3.02
N VAL A 185 -6.27 -7.90 1.96
CA VAL A 185 -7.51 -7.29 1.42
C VAL A 185 -8.63 -7.33 2.45
N ALA A 186 -8.81 -8.45 3.16
CA ALA A 186 -9.81 -8.54 4.23
C ALA A 186 -9.51 -7.56 5.37
N LEU A 187 -8.25 -7.44 5.81
CA LEU A 187 -7.84 -6.49 6.84
C LEU A 187 -8.03 -5.04 6.40
N ALA A 188 -7.67 -4.70 5.16
CA ALA A 188 -7.88 -3.37 4.59
C ALA A 188 -9.37 -3.03 4.51
N ALA A 189 -10.20 -3.98 4.04
CA ALA A 189 -11.65 -3.80 3.98
C ALA A 189 -12.27 -3.60 5.37
N LEU A 190 -11.84 -4.38 6.37
CA LEU A 190 -12.27 -4.22 7.76
C LEU A 190 -11.82 -2.88 8.35
N ALA A 191 -10.60 -2.43 8.03
CA ALA A 191 -10.06 -1.16 8.49
C ALA A 191 -10.80 0.03 7.85
N TYR A 192 -11.05 0.00 6.54
CA TYR A 192 -11.91 1.00 5.87
C TYR A 192 -13.32 0.98 6.44
N TYR A 193 -13.89 -0.20 6.65
CA TYR A 193 -15.19 -0.33 7.29
C TYR A 193 -15.18 0.30 8.68
N GLY A 194 -14.19 0.02 9.52
CA GLY A 194 -14.03 0.63 10.84
C GLY A 194 -13.87 2.16 10.79
N GLY A 195 -13.10 2.68 9.82
CA GLY A 195 -12.89 4.11 9.61
C GLY A 195 -14.14 4.86 9.15
N PHE A 196 -14.94 4.24 8.27
CA PHE A 196 -16.15 4.83 7.70
C PHE A 196 -17.45 4.45 8.42
N ARG A 197 -17.41 3.48 9.35
CA ARG A 197 -18.58 3.08 10.12
C ARG A 197 -19.12 4.29 10.88
N LYS A 198 -20.39 4.60 10.60
CA LYS A 198 -21.15 5.66 11.31
C LYS A 198 -21.27 5.30 12.79
N HIS A 199 -20.30 5.71 13.58
CA HIS A 199 -20.46 5.89 15.02
C HIS A 199 -20.98 7.29 15.37
N ASP A 200 -21.37 8.08 14.36
CA ASP A 200 -22.03 9.38 14.54
C ASP A 200 -23.54 9.21 14.83
N ARG A 201 -23.89 8.27 15.71
CA ARG A 201 -25.11 8.46 16.52
C ARG A 201 -24.70 9.33 17.69
N LEU A 202 -24.83 10.63 17.47
CA LEU A 202 -24.90 11.65 18.51
C LEU A 202 -25.72 11.08 19.68
N ARG A 203 -25.06 10.86 20.81
CA ARG A 203 -25.67 11.04 22.12
C ARG A 203 -25.23 12.38 22.63
#